data_AF-A0A3A8QPV5-F1
#
_entry.id   AF-A0A3A8QPV5-F1
#
_cell.length_a   1.000
_cell.length_b   1.000
_cell.length_c   1.000
_cell.angle_alpha   90.00
_cell.angle_beta   90.00
_cell.angle_gamma   90.00
#
_symmetry.space_group_name_H-M   'P 1'
#
loop_
_entity.id
_entity.type
_entity.pdbx_description
1 polymer ?
#
loop_
_entity_poly.entity_id
_entity_poly.type
_entity_poly.pdbx_seq_one_letter_code
_entity_poly.pdbx_strand_id
1 'polypeptide(L)'
;MICTPLLLAGLFVWMELSVLDDTTEGRRLGGQLNEVIKQAIAIELEVSKLFTASALAVIGVVAYYLKERRTEWTDAEFICAAAVLVSAVFSIFFGHLWMVAVRNQLAADIHNPYSPSRVWSERLQYLTLLLSLSWFSLLVFRREFVAPRSASGAPVPSAGASV
;
A
#
# COMPACT_ATOMS: atom_id res chain seq x y z
N MET A 1 -9.76 6.03 -17.32
CA MET A 1 -9.77 5.59 -15.91
C MET A 1 -8.39 5.19 -15.36
N ILE A 2 -7.35 5.01 -16.19
CA ILE A 2 -5.99 4.65 -15.70
C ILE A 2 -5.35 5.78 -14.86
N CYS A 3 -5.72 7.04 -15.09
CA CYS A 3 -5.12 8.18 -14.36
C CYS A 3 -5.72 8.43 -12.97
N THR A 4 -6.85 7.82 -12.61
CA THR A 4 -7.56 8.09 -11.35
C THR A 4 -6.69 7.82 -10.11
N PRO A 5 -5.91 6.72 -10.03
CA PRO A 5 -5.02 6.46 -8.89
C PRO A 5 -3.90 7.49 -8.77
N LEU A 6 -3.36 7.94 -9.91
CA LEU A 6 -2.30 8.96 -9.96
C LEU A 6 -2.83 10.34 -9.54
N LEU A 7 -4.04 10.70 -9.96
CA LEU A 7 -4.70 11.93 -9.51
C LEU A 7 -4.99 11.90 -8.01
N LEU A 8 -5.41 10.75 -7.48
CA LEU A 8 -5.67 10.58 -6.04
C LEU A 8 -4.38 10.73 -5.23
N ALA A 9 -3.27 10.12 -5.69
CA ALA A 9 -1.97 10.30 -5.08
C ALA A 9 -1.48 11.75 -5.17
N GLY A 10 -1.63 12.41 -6.32
CA GLY A 10 -1.29 13.82 -6.49
C GLY A 10 -2.08 14.74 -5.55
N LEU A 11 -3.39 14.48 -5.37
CA LEU A 11 -4.23 15.21 -4.42
C LEU A 11 -3.76 15.02 -2.98
N PHE A 12 -3.39 13.79 -2.59
CA PHE A 12 -2.87 13.50 -1.26
C PHE A 12 -1.54 14.21 -0.99
N VAL A 13 -0.59 14.14 -1.94
CA VAL A 13 0.69 14.88 -1.87
C VAL A 13 0.44 16.39 -1.74
N TRP A 14 -0.51 16.92 -2.50
CA TRP A 14 -0.85 18.34 -2.45
C TRP A 14 -1.48 18.76 -1.12
N MET A 15 -2.43 17.99 -0.59
CA MET A 15 -3.02 18.27 0.73
C MET A 15 -1.96 18.23 1.83
N GLU A 16 -1.06 17.26 1.77
CA GLU A 16 0.01 17.11 2.74
C GLU A 16 0.99 18.27 2.73
N LEU A 17 1.44 18.69 1.54
CA LEU A 17 2.33 19.85 1.37
C LEU A 17 1.67 21.17 1.81
N SER A 18 0.34 21.25 1.74
CA SER A 18 -0.39 22.48 2.03
C SER A 18 -0.82 22.62 3.49
N VAL A 19 -0.88 21.53 4.26
CA VAL A 19 -1.52 21.50 5.60
C VAL A 19 -0.53 21.19 6.74
N LEU A 20 0.63 20.57 6.47
CA LEU A 20 1.46 19.92 7.52
C LEU A 20 2.92 20.41 7.55
N ASP A 21 3.14 21.72 7.38
CA ASP A 21 4.46 22.34 7.56
C ASP A 21 4.61 22.82 9.01
N ASP A 22 4.96 21.91 9.92
CA ASP A 22 5.24 22.24 11.32
C ASP A 22 6.64 21.74 11.70
N THR A 23 7.58 22.68 11.77
CA THR A 23 8.99 22.41 12.06
C THR A 23 9.26 22.58 13.55
N THR A 24 9.24 21.50 14.32
CA THR A 24 9.74 21.51 15.71
C THR A 24 11.07 20.78 15.80
N GLU A 25 12.04 21.39 16.51
CA GLU A 25 13.40 20.87 16.64
C GLU A 25 13.47 19.59 17.51
N GLY A 26 14.41 18.71 17.17
CA GLY A 26 14.62 17.43 17.86
C GLY A 26 15.13 17.59 19.30
N ARG A 27 14.73 16.68 20.19
CA ARG A 27 15.10 16.69 21.60
C ARG A 27 16.17 15.64 21.88
N ARG A 28 17.24 16.02 22.60
CA ARG A 28 18.22 15.06 23.13
C ARG A 28 17.56 14.17 24.20
N LEU A 29 17.82 12.87 24.16
CA LEU A 29 17.25 11.89 25.08
C LEU A 29 18.05 11.80 26.39
N GLY A 30 19.35 12.13 26.37
CA GLY A 30 20.17 12.19 27.59
C GLY A 30 20.31 10.83 28.28
N GLY A 31 20.27 9.74 27.51
CA GLY A 31 20.31 8.36 28.03
C GLY A 31 19.05 7.92 28.78
N GLN A 32 18.01 8.75 28.86
CA GLN A 32 16.72 8.40 29.48
C GLN A 32 15.59 8.52 28.46
N LEU A 33 15.14 7.39 27.93
CA LEU A 33 13.85 7.36 27.23
C LEU A 33 12.74 7.49 28.26
N ASN A 34 12.11 8.67 28.33
CA ASN A 34 10.86 8.88 29.03
C ASN A 34 9.82 7.84 28.56
N GLU A 35 9.04 7.28 29.48
CA GLU A 35 7.99 6.28 29.18
C GLU A 35 7.02 6.77 28.08
N VAL A 36 6.72 8.07 28.05
CA VAL A 36 5.89 8.67 27.00
C VAL A 36 6.53 8.52 25.60
N ILE A 37 7.86 8.71 25.50
CA ILE A 37 8.59 8.60 24.23
C ILE A 37 8.69 7.13 23.81
N LYS A 38 8.89 6.21 24.76
CA LYS A 38 8.88 4.76 24.47
C LYS A 38 7.54 4.33 23.89
N GLN A 39 6.44 4.78 24.50
CA GLN A 39 5.11 4.45 24.05
C GLN A 39 4.81 5.03 22.67
N ALA A 40 5.22 6.28 22.40
CA ALA A 40 5.09 6.88 21.08
C ALA A 40 5.83 6.08 20.00
N ILE A 41 7.10 5.71 20.25
CA ILE A 41 7.89 4.88 19.33
C ILE A 41 7.26 3.49 19.13
N ALA A 42 6.72 2.88 20.20
CA ALA A 42 6.05 1.60 20.10
C ALA A 42 4.83 1.67 19.17
N ILE A 43 3.98 2.69 19.33
CA ILE A 43 2.81 2.91 18.47
C ILE A 43 3.25 3.10 17.01
N GLU A 44 4.30 3.89 16.75
CA GLU A 44 4.80 4.08 15.38
C GLU A 44 5.30 2.79 14.73
N LEU A 45 6.04 1.97 15.48
CA LEU A 45 6.49 0.66 15.00
C LEU A 45 5.31 -0.29 14.75
N GLU A 46 4.26 -0.22 15.56
CA GLU A 46 3.02 -0.99 15.34
C GLU A 46 2.29 -0.52 14.07
N VAL A 47 2.18 0.79 13.84
CA VAL A 47 1.58 1.36 12.63
C VAL A 47 2.36 0.93 11.39
N SER A 48 3.70 1.02 11.41
CA SER A 48 4.53 0.58 10.29
C SER A 48 4.32 -0.91 9.97
N LYS A 49 4.26 -1.77 11.01
CA LYS A 49 3.98 -3.21 10.86
C LYS A 49 2.59 -3.45 10.29
N LEU A 50 1.58 -2.71 10.73
CA LEU A 50 0.22 -2.82 10.22
C LEU A 50 0.16 -2.49 8.72
N PHE A 51 0.85 -1.43 8.29
CA PHE A 51 0.95 -1.08 6.88
C PHE A 51 1.71 -2.13 6.06
N THR A 52 2.82 -2.66 6.58
CA THR A 52 3.54 -3.77 5.92
C THR A 52 2.68 -5.03 5.82
N ALA A 53 1.96 -5.40 6.87
CA ALA A 53 1.05 -6.55 6.86
C ALA A 53 -0.09 -6.36 5.85
N SER A 54 -0.62 -5.13 5.76
CA SER A 54 -1.67 -4.77 4.79
C SER A 54 -1.15 -4.85 3.36
N ALA A 55 0.06 -4.34 3.09
CA ALA A 55 0.70 -4.46 1.78
C ALA A 55 0.91 -5.93 1.37
N LEU A 56 1.36 -6.78 2.31
CA LEU A 56 1.49 -8.22 2.08
C LEU A 56 0.14 -8.90 1.80
N ALA A 57 -0.92 -8.51 2.51
CA ALA A 57 -2.28 -9.00 2.25
C ALA A 57 -2.75 -8.64 0.83
N VAL A 58 -2.53 -7.39 0.39
CA VAL A 58 -2.85 -6.96 -0.97
C VAL A 58 -2.08 -7.76 -2.02
N ILE A 59 -0.77 -7.97 -1.81
CA ILE A 59 0.05 -8.84 -2.69
C ILE A 59 -0.53 -10.25 -2.76
N GLY A 60 -0.88 -10.84 -1.61
CA GLY A 60 -1.47 -12.17 -1.54
C GLY A 60 -2.79 -12.28 -2.31
N VAL A 61 -3.68 -11.30 -2.16
CA VAL A 61 -4.95 -11.26 -2.88
C VAL A 61 -4.72 -11.12 -4.39
N VAL A 62 -3.83 -10.23 -4.84
CA VAL A 62 -3.53 -10.09 -6.28
C VAL A 62 -2.90 -11.37 -6.85
N ALA A 63 -2.00 -12.01 -6.11
CA ALA A 63 -1.41 -13.29 -6.52
C ALA A 63 -2.48 -14.39 -6.67
N TYR A 64 -3.47 -14.41 -5.78
CA TYR A 64 -4.62 -15.30 -5.89
C TYR A 64 -5.43 -15.05 -7.16
N TYR A 65 -5.77 -13.79 -7.46
CA TYR A 65 -6.47 -13.41 -8.70
C TYR A 65 -5.69 -13.81 -9.96
N LEU A 66 -4.37 -13.61 -9.97
CA LEU A 66 -3.49 -13.98 -11.09
C LEU A 66 -3.45 -15.50 -11.30
N LYS A 67 -3.51 -16.29 -10.23
CA LYS A 67 -3.48 -17.76 -10.30
C LYS A 67 -4.78 -18.33 -10.84
N GLU A 68 -5.93 -17.88 -10.33
CA GLU A 68 -7.23 -18.53 -10.58
C GLU A 68 -7.72 -18.35 -12.02
N ARG A 69 -7.36 -17.25 -12.70
CA ARG A 69 -7.97 -16.89 -14.00
C ARG A 69 -6.97 -16.57 -15.12
N ARG A 70 -5.86 -17.31 -15.20
CA ARG A 70 -4.72 -17.02 -16.10
C ARG A 70 -5.08 -16.79 -17.58
N THR A 71 -6.16 -17.38 -18.08
CA THR A 71 -6.58 -17.32 -19.49
C THR A 71 -7.48 -16.14 -19.86
N GLU A 72 -7.94 -15.33 -18.89
CA GLU A 72 -8.94 -14.27 -19.12
C GLU A 72 -8.39 -12.85 -18.88
N TRP A 73 -7.08 -12.68 -18.80
CA TRP A 73 -6.50 -11.36 -18.48
C TRP A 73 -6.39 -10.48 -19.71
N THR A 74 -6.86 -9.25 -19.59
CA THR A 74 -6.56 -8.18 -20.54
C THR A 74 -5.25 -7.50 -20.17
N ASP A 75 -4.55 -6.91 -21.15
CA ASP A 75 -3.30 -6.16 -20.91
C ASP A 75 -3.48 -5.07 -19.85
N ALA A 76 -4.63 -4.40 -19.86
CA ALA A 76 -4.97 -3.36 -18.89
C ALA A 76 -5.09 -3.90 -17.45
N GLU A 77 -5.60 -5.11 -17.27
CA GLU A 77 -5.66 -5.76 -15.94
C GLU A 77 -4.27 -6.19 -15.48
N PHE A 78 -3.44 -6.68 -16.40
CA PHE A 78 -2.04 -7.01 -16.10
C PHE A 78 -1.26 -5.77 -15.64
N ILE A 79 -1.43 -4.64 -16.33
CA ILE A 79 -0.82 -3.37 -15.94
C ILE A 79 -1.32 -2.93 -14.55
N CYS A 80 -2.63 -3.04 -14.28
CA CYS A 80 -3.18 -2.71 -12.97
C CYS A 80 -2.59 -3.61 -11.88
N ALA A 81 -2.56 -4.93 -12.07
CA ALA A 81 -1.99 -5.85 -11.11
C ALA A 81 -0.49 -5.59 -10.87
N ALA A 82 0.28 -5.34 -11.92
CA ALA A 82 1.69 -4.96 -11.80
C ALA A 82 1.85 -3.66 -10.98
N ALA A 83 1.01 -2.64 -11.25
CA ALA A 83 1.03 -1.39 -10.50
C ALA A 83 0.67 -1.58 -9.02
N VAL A 84 -0.32 -2.44 -8.69
CA VAL A 84 -0.64 -2.82 -7.31
C VAL A 84 0.56 -3.43 -6.61
N LEU A 85 1.21 -4.41 -7.24
CA LEU A 85 2.34 -5.13 -6.66
C LEU A 85 3.55 -4.22 -6.45
N VAL A 86 3.91 -3.41 -7.45
CA VAL A 86 5.04 -2.47 -7.36
C VAL A 86 4.83 -1.45 -6.24
N SER A 87 3.64 -0.86 -6.16
CA SER A 87 3.32 0.11 -5.11
C SER A 87 3.26 -0.54 -3.71
N ALA A 88 2.75 -1.77 -3.57
CA ALA A 88 2.80 -2.51 -2.31
C ALA A 88 4.25 -2.81 -1.87
N VAL A 89 5.11 -3.24 -2.80
CA VAL A 89 6.54 -3.47 -2.52
C VAL A 89 7.24 -2.19 -2.08
N PHE A 90 6.96 -1.06 -2.74
CA PHE A 90 7.50 0.22 -2.30
C PHE A 90 7.01 0.62 -0.90
N SER A 91 5.75 0.34 -0.56
CA SER A 91 5.25 0.57 0.80
C SER A 91 6.05 -0.22 1.84
N ILE A 92 6.33 -1.50 1.58
CA ILE A 92 7.17 -2.33 2.45
C ILE A 92 8.58 -1.74 2.58
N PHE A 93 9.18 -1.32 1.46
CA PHE A 93 10.51 -0.72 1.44
C PHE A 93 10.59 0.57 2.27
N PHE A 94 9.62 1.47 2.11
CA PHE A 94 9.58 2.71 2.87
C PHE A 94 9.29 2.48 4.37
N GLY A 95 8.51 1.45 4.72
CA GLY A 95 8.36 1.02 6.11
C GLY A 95 9.66 0.52 6.72
N HIS A 96 10.49 -0.19 5.93
CA HIS A 96 11.83 -0.56 6.38
C HIS A 96 12.72 0.68 6.64
N LEU A 97 12.72 1.66 5.72
CA LEU A 97 13.47 2.90 5.91
C LEU A 97 13.01 3.70 7.14
N TRP A 98 11.70 3.73 7.40
CA TRP A 98 11.14 4.37 8.60
C TRP A 98 11.68 3.71 9.88
N MET A 99 11.62 2.37 9.98
CA MET A 99 12.18 1.64 11.13
C MET A 99 13.68 1.88 11.31
N VAL A 100 14.44 1.93 10.21
CA VAL A 100 15.89 2.24 10.24
C VAL A 100 16.14 3.66 10.75
N ALA A 101 15.35 4.65 10.32
CA ALA A 101 15.48 6.03 10.79
C ALA A 101 15.24 6.14 12.31
N VAL A 102 14.20 5.47 12.83
CA VAL A 102 13.93 5.40 14.27
C VAL A 102 15.08 4.73 15.02
N ARG A 103 15.62 3.62 14.48
CA ARG A 103 16.77 2.94 15.10
C ARG A 103 18.02 3.82 15.13
N ASN A 104 18.30 4.56 14.05
CA ASN A 104 19.47 5.44 13.98
C ASN A 104 19.35 6.60 14.98
N GLN A 105 18.14 7.14 15.17
CA GLN A 105 17.85 8.15 16.18
C GLN A 105 18.10 7.63 17.61
N LEU A 106 17.59 6.44 17.90
CA LEU A 106 17.83 5.78 19.19
C LEU A 106 19.31 5.50 19.44
N ALA A 107 20.05 5.05 18.42
CA ALA A 107 21.49 4.81 18.51
C ALA A 107 22.30 6.10 18.73
N ALA A 108 21.80 7.23 18.22
CA ALA A 108 22.42 8.55 18.38
C ALA A 108 21.98 9.29 19.66
N ASP A 109 21.13 8.70 20.50
CA ASP A 109 20.54 9.32 21.70
C ASP A 109 19.78 10.65 21.41
N ILE A 110 19.21 10.75 20.21
CA ILE A 110 18.42 11.91 19.75
C ILE A 110 17.07 11.41 19.29
N HIS A 111 15.99 11.99 19.80
CA HIS A 111 14.66 11.75 19.26
C HIS A 111 14.16 13.01 18.56
N ASN A 112 14.09 12.93 17.23
CA ASN A 112 13.49 13.98 16.42
C ASN A 112 12.32 13.39 15.60
N PRO A 113 11.08 13.52 16.09
CA PRO A 113 9.91 13.03 15.38
C PRO A 113 9.73 13.68 14.00
N TYR A 114 10.20 14.91 13.84
CA TYR A 114 10.10 15.68 12.61
C TYR A 114 11.33 15.56 11.72
N SER A 115 12.24 14.60 11.98
CA SER A 115 13.41 14.46 11.10
C SER A 115 12.94 14.13 9.67
N PRO A 116 13.48 14.81 8.65
CA PRO A 116 13.02 14.63 7.27
C PRO A 116 13.06 13.17 6.81
N SER A 117 14.10 12.42 7.19
CA SER A 117 14.24 11.01 6.82
C SER A 117 13.15 10.11 7.42
N ARG A 118 12.72 10.36 8.66
CA ARG A 118 11.62 9.63 9.31
C ARG A 118 10.27 9.99 8.68
N VAL A 119 9.97 11.29 8.63
CA VAL A 119 8.70 11.81 8.13
C VAL A 119 8.48 11.40 6.68
N TRP A 120 9.47 11.58 5.80
CA TRP A 120 9.33 11.16 4.40
C TRP A 120 9.19 9.65 4.23
N SER A 121 9.88 8.85 5.03
CA SER A 121 9.74 7.38 4.95
C SER A 121 8.34 6.93 5.35
N GLU A 122 7.79 7.48 6.43
CA GLU A 122 6.41 7.24 6.87
C GLU A 122 5.40 7.66 5.79
N ARG A 123 5.52 8.90 5.29
CA ARG A 123 4.62 9.45 4.26
C ARG A 123 4.65 8.65 2.98
N LEU A 124 5.84 8.27 2.51
CA LEU A 124 6.00 7.46 1.30
C LEU A 124 5.47 6.04 1.50
N GLN A 125 5.62 5.43 2.68
CA GLN A 125 4.99 4.14 3.00
C GLN A 125 3.47 4.23 2.87
N TYR A 126 2.88 5.26 3.46
CA TYR A 126 1.44 5.49 3.44
C TYR A 126 0.92 5.76 2.02
N LEU A 127 1.57 6.69 1.28
CA LEU A 127 1.18 7.05 -0.08
C LEU A 127 1.21 5.85 -1.03
N THR A 128 2.28 5.06 -0.96
CA THR A 128 2.44 3.89 -1.83
C THR A 128 1.44 2.77 -1.48
N LEU A 129 1.05 2.63 -0.21
CA LEU A 129 -0.03 1.72 0.18
C LEU A 129 -1.38 2.19 -0.38
N LEU A 130 -1.70 3.48 -0.26
CA LEU A 130 -2.93 4.04 -0.82
C LEU A 130 -3.00 3.91 -2.35
N LEU A 131 -1.87 4.12 -3.04
CA LEU A 131 -1.75 3.87 -4.46
C LEU A 131 -2.05 2.41 -4.79
N SER A 132 -1.47 1.48 -4.02
CA SER A 132 -1.71 0.05 -4.18
C SER A 132 -3.19 -0.30 -4.03
N LEU A 133 -3.85 0.21 -3.00
CA LEU A 133 -5.29 0.01 -2.77
C LEU A 133 -6.16 0.64 -3.86
N SER A 134 -5.76 1.79 -4.39
CA SER A 134 -6.47 2.49 -5.48
C SER A 134 -6.38 1.70 -6.78
N TRP A 135 -5.18 1.21 -7.13
CA TRP A 135 -4.98 0.33 -8.28
C TRP A 135 -5.72 -1.00 -8.10
N PHE A 136 -5.76 -1.53 -6.88
CA PHE A 136 -6.45 -2.77 -6.58
C PHE A 136 -7.96 -2.61 -6.73
N SER A 137 -8.53 -1.51 -6.24
CA SER A 137 -9.94 -1.18 -6.43
C SER A 137 -10.30 -1.04 -7.90
N LEU A 138 -9.42 -0.42 -8.71
CA LEU A 138 -9.60 -0.33 -10.16
C LEU A 138 -9.53 -1.71 -10.83
N LEU A 139 -8.60 -2.56 -10.41
CA LEU A 139 -8.46 -3.94 -10.90
C LEU A 139 -9.74 -4.74 -10.64
N VAL A 140 -10.24 -4.71 -9.40
CA VAL A 140 -11.50 -5.39 -9.02
C VAL A 140 -12.66 -4.82 -9.81
N PHE A 141 -12.77 -3.49 -9.93
CA PHE A 141 -13.85 -2.86 -10.69
C PHE A 141 -13.88 -3.32 -12.16
N ARG A 142 -12.71 -3.34 -12.81
CA ARG A 142 -12.60 -3.79 -14.20
C ARG A 142 -12.99 -5.27 -14.36
N ARG A 143 -12.50 -6.14 -13.48
CA ARG A 143 -12.75 -7.59 -13.55
C ARG A 143 -14.20 -7.96 -13.23
N GLU A 144 -14.82 -7.30 -12.27
CA GLU A 144 -16.14 -7.68 -11.77
C GLU A 144 -17.28 -6.98 -12.51
N PHE A 145 -17.08 -5.74 -12.99
CA PHE A 145 -18.17 -4.92 -13.53
C PHE A 145 -18.04 -4.57 -15.02
N VAL A 146 -16.85 -4.63 -15.61
CA VAL A 146 -16.63 -4.15 -17.00
C VAL A 146 -16.45 -5.29 -18.00
N ALA A 147 -15.80 -6.40 -17.62
CA ALA A 147 -15.60 -7.52 -18.53
C ALA A 147 -16.88 -8.39 -18.64
N PRO A 148 -17.50 -8.52 -19.83
CA PRO A 148 -18.58 -9.47 -20.02
C PRO A 148 -18.01 -10.87 -19.86
N ARG A 149 -18.36 -11.54 -18.76
CA ARG A 149 -18.01 -12.94 -18.54
C ARG A 149 -18.70 -13.75 -19.63
N SER A 150 -17.93 -14.23 -20.60
CA SER A 150 -18.41 -15.27 -21.49
C SER A 150 -18.85 -16.43 -20.61
N ALA A 151 -20.14 -16.70 -20.59
CA ALA A 151 -20.73 -17.83 -19.90
C ALA A 151 -20.36 -19.13 -20.64
N SER A 152 -19.06 -19.45 -20.77
CA SER A 152 -18.61 -20.75 -21.26
C SER A 152 -18.61 -21.74 -20.10
N GLY A 153 -19.81 -22.13 -19.69
CA GLY A 153 -20.02 -23.09 -18.60
C GLY A 153 -21.46 -23.56 -18.43
N ALA A 154 -22.42 -23.11 -19.26
CA ALA A 154 -23.71 -23.78 -19.34
C ALA A 154 -23.53 -25.07 -20.14
N PRO A 155 -23.71 -26.27 -19.56
CA PRO A 155 -23.79 -27.48 -20.35
C PRO A 155 -24.97 -27.33 -21.31
N VAL A 156 -24.66 -27.41 -22.60
CA VAL A 156 -25.68 -27.54 -23.65
C VAL A 156 -26.56 -28.73 -23.26
N PRO A 157 -27.89 -28.58 -23.11
CA PRO A 157 -28.75 -29.73 -22.91
C PRO A 157 -28.55 -30.63 -24.13
N SER A 158 -28.07 -31.86 -23.89
CA SER A 158 -28.02 -32.88 -24.93
C SER A 158 -29.45 -33.16 -25.37
N ALA A 159 -29.89 -32.46 -26.41
CA ALA A 159 -31.01 -32.88 -27.22
C ALA A 159 -30.59 -34.19 -27.92
N GLY A 160 -30.95 -35.31 -27.30
CA GLY A 160 -30.93 -36.65 -27.88
C GLY A 160 -32.11 -37.39 -27.26
N ALA A 161 -33.25 -37.48 -27.93
CA ALA A 161 -33.57 -38.39 -29.03
C ALA A 161 -34.50 -39.50 -28.50
N SER A 162 -35.79 -39.32 -28.83
CA SER A 162 -36.80 -40.34 -29.13
C SER A 162 -36.54 -41.81 -28.74
N VAL A 163 -37.45 -42.37 -27.93
CA VAL A 163 -38.20 -43.59 -28.28
C VAL A 163 -39.66 -43.35 -27.94
#